data_AF-U1YIU0-F1
#
_entry.id   AF-U1YIU0-F1
#
_cell.length_a   1.000
_cell.length_b   1.000
_cell.length_c   1.000
_cell.angle_alpha   90.00
_cell.angle_beta   90.00
_cell.angle_gamma   90.00
#
_symmetry.space_group_name_H-M   'P 1'
#
loop_
_entity.id
_entity.type
_entity.pdbx_description
1 polymer ?
#
loop_
_entity_poly.entity_id
_entity_poly.type
_entity_poly.pdbx_seq_one_letter_code
_entity_poly.pdbx_strand_id
1 'polypeptide(L)'
;MAIERCKIMGVKFFSGNIDGKNIDSGKVYIEEALDFTTGRAKGYASQEYSLGKAEAAQAIMHLEFPFVGEVEFMRVTNGDVTKNIVMGVKPVERIPKDQKSA
;
A
#
# COMPACT_ATOMS: atom_id res chain seq x y z
N MET A 1 -4.87 9.49 -12.85
CA MET A 1 -4.59 8.99 -11.48
C MET A 1 -5.89 8.43 -10.95
N ALA A 2 -5.86 7.23 -10.38
CA ALA A 2 -7.04 6.60 -9.80
C ALA A 2 -6.91 6.69 -8.27
N ILE A 3 -7.93 7.25 -7.61
CA ILE A 3 -8.01 7.28 -6.15
C ILE A 3 -8.99 6.18 -5.75
N GLU A 4 -8.52 5.24 -4.94
CA GLU A 4 -9.30 4.10 -4.50
C GLU A 4 -9.29 4.02 -2.97
N ARG A 5 -10.42 3.61 -2.39
CA ARG A 5 -10.51 3.36 -0.95
C ARG A 5 -10.07 1.94 -0.68
N CYS A 6 -8.92 1.81 -0.03
CA CYS A 6 -8.34 0.51 0.26
C CYS A 6 -8.06 0.39 1.76
N LYS A 7 -7.90 -0.86 2.21
CA LYS A 7 -7.47 -1.16 3.57
C LYS A 7 -5.96 -1.32 3.58
N ILE A 8 -5.29 -0.42 4.28
CA ILE A 8 -3.84 -0.43 4.42
C ILE A 8 -3.51 -1.36 5.58
N MET A 9 -2.78 -2.43 5.26
CA MET A 9 -2.37 -3.46 6.20
C MET A 9 -1.06 -3.13 6.91
N GLY A 10 -0.22 -2.32 6.28
CA GLY A 10 1.07 -1.92 6.83
C GLY A 10 1.88 -1.05 5.90
N VAL A 11 3.02 -0.60 6.39
CA VAL A 11 3.98 0.21 5.64
C VAL A 11 5.40 -0.19 6.03
N LYS A 12 6.33 -0.15 5.09
CA LYS A 12 7.76 -0.23 5.37
C LYS A 12 8.48 0.85 4.59
N PHE A 13 9.62 1.28 5.11
CA PHE A 13 10.51 2.17 4.39
C PHE A 13 11.95 1.75 4.58
N PHE A 14 12.78 2.18 3.64
CA PHE A 14 14.22 2.07 3.72
C PHE A 14 14.81 3.42 3.34
N SER A 15 15.62 3.97 4.23
CA SER A 15 16.44 5.14 3.98
C SER A 15 17.84 4.83 4.47
N GLY A 16 18.79 4.72 3.55
CA GLY A 16 20.16 4.34 3.88
C GLY A 16 21.07 4.30 2.67
N ASN A 17 22.37 4.21 2.92
CA ASN A 17 23.37 4.03 1.89
C ASN A 17 23.73 2.55 1.78
N ILE A 18 23.54 1.96 0.60
CA ILE A 18 24.03 0.61 0.27
C ILE A 18 24.96 0.75 -0.92
N ASP A 19 26.20 0.30 -0.78
CA ASP A 19 27.20 0.27 -1.86
C ASP A 19 27.45 1.64 -2.52
N GLY A 20 27.48 2.71 -1.71
CA GLY A 20 27.69 4.09 -2.19
C GLY A 20 26.46 4.74 -2.82
N LYS A 21 25.33 4.03 -2.93
CA LYS A 21 24.06 4.57 -3.42
C LYS A 21 23.13 4.88 -2.25
N ASN A 22 22.67 6.13 -2.17
CA ASN A 22 21.59 6.51 -1.28
C ASN A 22 20.28 5.94 -1.83
N ILE A 23 19.70 4.98 -1.10
CA ILE A 23 18.42 4.38 -1.43
C ILE A 23 17.38 5.00 -0.49
N ASP A 24 16.38 5.62 -1.10
CA ASP A 24 15.18 6.11 -0.44
C ASP A 24 13.98 5.39 -1.07
N SER A 25 13.35 4.49 -0.32
CA SER A 25 12.20 3.73 -0.81
C SER A 25 11.15 3.51 0.28
N GLY A 26 9.92 3.90 -0.02
CA GLY A 26 8.72 3.54 0.73
C GLY A 26 7.95 2.42 0.04
N LYS A 27 7.39 1.50 0.81
CA LYS A 27 6.44 0.47 0.36
C LYS A 27 5.21 0.46 1.26
N VAL A 28 4.05 0.23 0.68
CA VAL A 28 2.78 0.09 1.39
C VAL A 28 2.17 -1.28 1.09
N TYR A 29 1.51 -1.85 2.08
CA TYR A 29 0.81 -3.12 2.00
C TYR A 29 -0.69 -2.86 2.01
N ILE A 30 -1.37 -3.30 0.96
CA ILE A 30 -2.79 -3.03 0.76
C ILE A 30 -3.53 -4.36 0.60
N GLU A 31 -4.68 -4.49 1.25
CA GLU A 31 -5.58 -5.65 1.10
C GLU A 31 -6.23 -5.62 -0.29
N GLU A 32 -5.97 -6.66 -1.09
CA GLU A 32 -6.50 -6.85 -2.44
C GLU A 32 -7.34 -8.13 -2.49
N ALA A 33 -8.45 -8.09 -3.23
CA ALA A 33 -9.27 -9.28 -3.44
C ALA A 33 -8.54 -10.26 -4.36
N LEU A 34 -8.52 -11.54 -3.98
CA LEU A 34 -8.01 -12.59 -4.86
C LEU A 34 -8.95 -12.81 -6.04
N ASP A 35 -8.37 -13.04 -7.21
CA ASP A 35 -9.13 -13.31 -8.43
C ASP A 35 -9.86 -14.66 -8.35
N PHE A 36 -11.17 -14.60 -8.10
CA PHE A 36 -12.04 -15.77 -8.04
C PHE A 36 -12.59 -16.18 -9.42
N THR A 37 -12.21 -15.54 -10.52
CA THR A 37 -12.74 -15.86 -11.87
C THR A 37 -12.54 -17.32 -12.28
N THR A 38 -11.47 -17.95 -11.78
CA THR A 38 -11.16 -19.37 -12.05
C THR A 38 -11.69 -20.34 -10.99
N GLY A 39 -12.36 -19.84 -9.94
CA GLY A 39 -12.86 -20.61 -8.80
C GLY A 39 -11.79 -21.17 -7.86
N ARG A 40 -10.50 -20.85 -8.08
CA ARG A 40 -9.37 -21.43 -7.33
C ARG A 40 -8.86 -20.58 -6.16
N ALA A 41 -9.25 -19.30 -6.07
CA ALA A 41 -8.74 -18.38 -5.07
C ALA A 41 -9.85 -17.48 -4.51
N LYS A 42 -10.05 -17.47 -3.19
CA LYS A 42 -11.12 -16.72 -2.51
C LYS A 42 -10.55 -15.97 -1.31
N GLY A 43 -11.09 -14.78 -1.03
CA GLY A 43 -10.68 -13.94 0.10
C GLY A 43 -9.78 -12.80 -0.35
N TYR A 44 -8.89 -12.38 0.54
CA TYR A 44 -8.02 -11.22 0.34
C TYR A 44 -6.57 -11.58 0.62
N ALA A 45 -5.65 -10.90 -0.06
CA ALA A 45 -4.23 -10.97 0.18
C ALA A 45 -3.65 -9.57 0.38
N SER A 46 -2.56 -9.48 1.13
CA SER A 46 -1.84 -8.21 1.30
C SER A 46 -0.81 -8.05 0.19
N GLN A 47 -1.06 -7.14 -0.74
CA GLN A 47 -0.19 -6.84 -1.87
C GLN A 47 0.76 -5.69 -1.55
N GLU A 48 2.04 -5.83 -1.93
CA GLU A 48 3.04 -4.77 -1.79
C GLU A 48 2.99 -3.82 -2.99
N TYR A 49 2.90 -2.52 -2.70
CA TYR A 49 3.01 -1.45 -3.68
C TYR A 49 4.13 -0.47 -3.34
N SER A 50 4.73 0.13 -4.37
CA SER A 50 5.79 1.12 -4.19
C SER A 50 5.19 2.48 -3.85
N LEU A 51 5.50 3.03 -2.68
CA LEU A 51 5.04 4.36 -2.21
C LEU A 51 5.99 5.49 -2.63
N GLY A 52 7.02 5.18 -3.43
CA GLY A 52 8.05 6.14 -3.79
C GLY A 52 9.01 6.39 -2.63
N LYS A 53 8.89 7.54 -1.97
CA LYS A 53 9.82 8.01 -0.92
C LYS A 53 9.50 7.44 0.45
N ALA A 54 10.51 7.30 1.31
CA ALA A 54 10.37 6.87 2.70
C ALA A 54 9.56 7.87 3.54
N GLU A 55 9.59 9.16 3.21
CA GLU A 55 8.86 10.21 3.93
C GLU A 55 7.34 9.94 3.95
N ALA A 56 6.75 9.56 2.81
CA ALA A 56 5.34 9.21 2.72
C ALA A 56 4.99 7.98 3.56
N ALA A 57 5.92 7.02 3.67
CA ALA A 57 5.75 5.85 4.53
C ALA A 57 5.83 6.20 6.02
N GLN A 58 6.79 7.04 6.40
CA GLN A 58 6.94 7.55 7.77
C GLN A 58 5.71 8.35 8.21
N ALA A 59 5.12 9.12 7.29
CA ALA A 59 3.92 9.92 7.54
C ALA A 59 2.69 9.10 7.94
N ILE A 60 2.62 7.81 7.57
CA ILE A 60 1.51 6.93 7.99
C ILE A 60 1.93 5.89 9.03
N MET A 61 3.22 5.79 9.37
CA MET A 61 3.73 4.76 10.29
C MET A 61 3.22 4.91 11.72
N HIS A 62 2.88 6.13 12.13
CA HIS A 62 2.34 6.42 13.46
C HIS A 62 0.85 6.05 13.60
N LEU A 63 0.18 5.66 12.50
CA LEU A 63 -1.22 5.25 12.52
C LEU A 63 -1.35 3.81 13.04
N GLU A 64 -2.51 3.49 13.59
CA GLU A 64 -2.84 2.12 13.94
C GLU A 64 -3.27 1.35 12.69
N PHE A 65 -2.55 0.27 12.38
CA PHE A 65 -2.87 -0.64 11.29
C PHE A 65 -3.74 -1.82 11.80
N PRO A 66 -4.67 -2.34 10.98
CA PRO A 66 -5.05 -1.84 9.65
C PRO A 66 -5.98 -0.62 9.72
N PHE A 67 -5.89 0.27 8.73
CA PHE A 67 -6.82 1.41 8.58
C PHE A 67 -7.35 1.53 7.14
N VAL A 68 -8.45 2.25 6.95
CA VAL A 68 -8.99 2.53 5.60
C VAL A 68 -8.51 3.90 5.14
N GLY A 69 -7.93 3.94 3.95
CA GLY A 69 -7.38 5.15 3.35
C GLY A 69 -7.70 5.26 1.87
N GLU A 70 -7.71 6.50 1.39
CA GLU A 70 -7.70 6.83 -0.02
C GLU A 70 -6.26 6.71 -0.52
N VAL A 71 -6.07 5.76 -1.44
CA VAL A 71 -4.79 5.44 -2.05
C VAL A 71 -4.82 5.95 -3.48
N GLU A 72 -3.82 6.76 -3.83
CA GLU A 72 -3.66 7.24 -5.20
C GLU A 72 -2.73 6.31 -5.96
N PHE A 73 -3.28 5.56 -6.90
CA PHE A 73 -2.53 4.68 -7.78
C PHE A 73 -2.14 5.39 -9.08
N MET A 74 -0.89 5.18 -9.46
CA MET A 74 -0.35 5.55 -10.75
C MET A 74 0.25 4.32 -11.42
N ARG A 75 -0.24 4.02 -12.62
CA ARG A 75 0.34 3.02 -13.48
C ARG A 75 1.49 3.65 -14.25
N VAL A 76 2.69 3.09 -14.10
CA VAL A 76 3.89 3.50 -14.84
C VAL A 76 4.38 2.34 -15.70
N THR A 77 4.97 2.65 -16.84
CA THR A 77 5.57 1.66 -17.75
C THR A 77 6.88 2.19 -18.30
N ASN A 78 7.85 1.30 -18.50
CA ASN A 78 9.09 1.59 -19.24
C ASN A 78 9.05 1.02 -20.67
N GLY A 79 7.87 0.62 -21.16
CA GLY A 79 7.69 -0.03 -22.47
C GLY A 79 7.78 -1.56 -22.42
N ASP A 80 8.32 -2.14 -21.36
CA ASP A 80 8.48 -3.59 -21.18
C ASP A 80 7.70 -4.09 -19.95
N VAL A 81 7.88 -3.42 -18.81
CA VAL A 81 7.24 -3.74 -17.54
C VAL A 81 6.28 -2.63 -17.12
N THR A 82 5.03 -3.00 -16.91
CA THR A 82 4.05 -2.15 -16.22
C THR A 82 4.13 -2.37 -14.71
N LYS A 83 4.14 -1.29 -13.93
CA LYS A 83 4.03 -1.35 -12.47
C LYS A 83 2.96 -0.38 -11.98
N ASN A 84 2.24 -0.79 -10.94
CA ASN A 84 1.38 0.12 -10.18
C ASN A 84 2.20 0.66 -9.00
N ILE A 85 2.32 1.98 -8.93
CA ILE A 85 2.94 2.69 -7.82
C ILE A 85 1.87 3.50 -7.09
N VAL A 86 2.04 3.67 -5.78
CA VAL A 86 1.20 4.53 -4.95
C VAL A 86 1.88 5.88 -4.83
N MET A 87 1.17 6.93 -5.21
CA MET A 87 1.62 8.32 -5.15
C MET A 87 1.38 8.94 -3.77
N GLY A 88 0.33 8.49 -3.09
CA GLY A 88 -0.04 8.98 -1.76
C GLY A 88 -1.08 8.09 -1.10
N VAL A 89 -1.09 8.15 0.23
CA VAL A 89 -2.09 7.49 1.07
C VAL A 89 -2.65 8.55 2.01
N LYS A 90 -3.96 8.73 2.00
CA LYS A 90 -4.67 9.62 2.93
C LYS A 90 -5.59 8.77 3.81
N PRO A 91 -5.42 8.75 5.14
CA PRO A 91 -6.36 8.05 6.02
C PRO A 91 -7.72 8.74 5.95
N VAL A 92 -8.80 7.97 5.73
CA VAL A 92 -10.17 8.49 5.61
C VAL A 92 -10.98 8.13 6.84
N GLU A 93 -10.83 6.89 7.32
CA GLU A 93 -11.49 6.40 8.54
C GLU A 93 -10.54 5.51 9.33
N ARG A 94 -10.44 5.81 10.63
CA ARG A 94 -9.83 4.91 11.60
C ARG A 94 -10.87 3.81 11.86
N ILE A 95 -10.60 2.56 11.49
CA ILE A 95 -11.49 1.45 11.84
C ILE A 95 -11.50 1.38 13.38
N PRO A 96 -12.62 1.65 14.07
CA PRO A 96 -12.66 1.55 15.52
C PRO A 96 -12.37 0.09 15.92
N LYS A 97 -11.59 -0.11 16.98
CA LYS A 97 -11.12 -1.43 17.46
C LYS A 97 -12.21 -2.41 17.93
N ASP A 98 -13.49 -2.13 17.71
CA ASP A 98 -14.61 -2.95 18.20
C ASP A 98 -15.63 -3.22 17.09
N GLN A 99 -15.31 -4.20 16.25
CA GLN A 99 -16.35 -4.97 15.59
C GLN A 99 -16.05 -6.45 15.81
N LYS A 100 -16.24 -6.88 17.07
CA LYS A 100 -16.51 -8.29 17.35
C LYS A 100 -17.74 -8.67 16.53
N SER A 101 -17.56 -9.60 15.60
CA SER A 101 -18.64 -10.37 15.02
C SER A 101 -19.44 -11.00 16.17
N ALA A 102 -20.65 -10.51 16.39
CA ALA A 102 -21.68 -11.19 17.16
C ALA A 102 -22.55 -12.00 16.20
#